data_AF-A0AB38D0R5-F1
#
_entry.id   AF-A0AB38D0R5-F1
#
_cell.length_a   1.000
_cell.length_b   1.000
_cell.length_c   1.000
_cell.angle_alpha   90.00
_cell.angle_beta   90.00
_cell.angle_gamma   90.00
#
_symmetry.space_group_name_H-M   'P 1'
#
loop_
_entity.id
_entity.type
_entity.pdbx_description
1 polymer ?
#
loop_
_entity_poly.entity_id
_entity_poly.type
_entity_poly.pdbx_seq_one_letter_code
_entity_poly.pdbx_strand_id
1 'polypeptide(L)'
;MKLWNSSQEWYQYAQCGGDIRFIMDPNELGPKDTAEVKAICAQCPVRPECLKANCVDRQEATVWVAGEWIPEMPGKTKNAKARRASFYSGMASRIPAEEAVRPDFIR
;
A
#
# COMPACT_ATOMS: atom_id res chain seq x y z
N MET A 1 -2.81 -16.64 9.44
CA MET A 1 -2.81 -15.16 9.49
C MET A 1 -2.39 -14.75 10.89
N LYS A 2 -1.42 -13.84 11.06
CA LYS A 2 -1.07 -13.31 12.39
C LYS A 2 -2.33 -12.67 12.98
N LEU A 3 -2.70 -13.06 14.20
CA LEU A 3 -3.87 -12.52 14.89
C LEU A 3 -3.43 -11.21 15.53
N TRP A 4 -3.74 -10.09 14.88
CA TRP A 4 -3.65 -8.78 15.50
C TRP A 4 -4.72 -8.68 16.59
N ASN A 5 -4.32 -8.22 17.77
CA ASN A 5 -5.22 -7.96 18.90
C ASN A 5 -6.19 -6.80 18.60
N SER A 6 -5.82 -5.91 17.66
CA SER A 6 -6.70 -4.87 17.13
C SER A 6 -6.49 -4.66 15.63
N SER A 7 -7.49 -4.10 14.96
CA SER A 7 -7.45 -3.83 13.51
C SER A 7 -6.38 -2.81 13.08
N GLN A 8 -5.75 -2.11 14.02
CA GLN A 8 -4.74 -1.07 13.76
C GLN A 8 -3.37 -1.37 14.40
N GLU A 9 -3.20 -2.51 15.06
CA GLU A 9 -1.91 -2.85 15.68
C GLU A 9 -0.76 -2.91 14.66
N TRP A 10 -1.06 -3.37 13.44
CA TRP A 10 -0.08 -3.46 12.36
C TRP A 10 0.57 -2.13 11.98
N TYR A 11 -0.09 -0.98 12.19
CA TYR A 11 0.47 0.34 11.87
C TYR A 11 1.74 0.65 12.67
N GLN A 12 1.87 0.09 13.88
CA GLN A 12 3.05 0.29 14.73
C GLN A 12 4.32 -0.33 14.12
N TYR A 13 4.14 -1.26 13.19
CA TYR A 13 5.22 -1.97 12.49
C TYR A 13 5.40 -1.49 11.04
N ALA A 14 4.65 -0.47 10.62
CA ALA A 14 4.80 0.13 9.30
C ALA A 14 6.08 0.97 9.24
N GLN A 15 6.98 0.63 8.32
CA GLN A 15 8.28 1.32 8.19
C GLN A 15 8.18 2.74 7.62
N CYS A 16 7.03 3.12 7.06
CA CYS A 16 6.80 4.45 6.50
C CYS A 16 6.37 5.51 7.54
N GLY A 17 6.22 5.14 8.82
CA GLY A 17 5.65 6.01 9.85
C GLY A 17 6.34 7.39 9.94
N GLY A 18 5.59 8.45 9.65
CA GLY A 18 6.05 9.84 9.77
C GLY A 18 6.84 10.38 8.56
N ASP A 19 7.05 9.60 7.51
CA ASP A 19 7.75 10.03 6.30
C ASP A 19 6.77 10.62 5.27
N ILE A 20 6.86 11.93 5.04
CA ILE A 20 6.00 12.66 4.11
C ILE A 20 6.11 12.16 2.66
N ARG A 21 7.22 11.53 2.29
CA ARG A 21 7.43 11.01 0.92
C ARG A 21 6.39 9.97 0.53
N PHE A 22 5.77 9.28 1.50
CA PHE A 22 4.72 8.28 1.26
C PHE A 22 3.34 8.86 0.96
N ILE A 23 3.19 10.19 1.03
CA ILE A 23 1.98 10.91 0.60
C ILE A 23 2.27 11.91 -0.53
N MET A 24 3.49 11.90 -1.08
CA MET A 24 3.89 12.75 -2.21
C MET A 24 3.79 11.98 -3.52
N ASP A 25 3.36 12.67 -4.59
CA ASP A 25 3.28 12.09 -5.92
C ASP A 25 4.69 11.73 -6.44
N PRO A 26 4.90 10.56 -7.07
CA PRO A 26 6.20 10.14 -7.61
C PRO A 26 6.84 11.16 -8.56
N ASN A 27 6.05 11.94 -9.30
CA ASN A 27 6.57 12.96 -10.20
C ASN A 27 7.14 14.16 -9.45
N GLU A 28 6.57 14.50 -8.29
CA GLU A 28 7.07 15.57 -7.40
C GLU A 28 8.27 15.09 -6.58
N LEU A 29 8.23 13.83 -6.14
CA LEU A 29 9.24 13.20 -5.33
C LEU A 29 10.55 12.97 -6.11
N GLY A 30 10.45 12.71 -7.41
CA GLY A 30 11.59 12.44 -8.27
C GLY A 30 12.12 11.00 -8.16
N PRO A 31 13.01 10.59 -9.09
CA PRO A 31 13.35 9.18 -9.27
C PRO A 31 14.17 8.58 -8.12
N LYS A 32 15.04 9.37 -7.48
CA LYS A 32 15.88 8.91 -6.36
C LYS A 32 15.02 8.54 -5.15
N ASP A 33 14.18 9.47 -4.72
CA ASP A 33 13.36 9.30 -3.53
C ASP A 33 12.22 8.30 -3.79
N THR A 34 11.72 8.23 -5.03
CA THR A 34 10.82 7.14 -5.46
C THR A 34 11.45 5.76 -5.28
N ALA A 35 12.72 5.60 -5.67
CA ALA A 35 13.43 4.33 -5.49
C ALA A 35 13.61 4.00 -3.99
N GLU A 36 13.86 5.00 -3.16
CA GLU A 36 14.00 4.82 -1.71
C GLU A 36 12.67 4.42 -1.06
N VAL A 37 11.57 5.11 -1.38
CA VAL A 37 10.20 4.75 -0.92
C VAL A 37 9.88 3.30 -1.28
N LYS A 38 10.19 2.88 -2.51
CA LYS A 38 10.02 1.49 -2.95
C LYS A 38 10.87 0.51 -2.14
N ALA A 39 12.13 0.85 -1.86
CA ALA A 39 13.03 0.02 -1.07
C ALA A 39 12.56 -0.13 0.38
N ILE A 40 12.11 0.96 1.02
CA ILE A 40 11.52 0.93 2.36
C ILE A 40 10.26 0.06 2.35
N CYS A 41 9.35 0.29 1.40
CA CYS A 41 8.17 -0.55 1.28
C CYS A 41 8.52 -2.03 1.08
N ALA A 42 9.57 -2.38 0.32
CA ALA A 42 9.95 -3.76 0.05
C ALA A 42 10.41 -4.53 1.31
N GLN A 43 10.92 -3.81 2.31
CA GLN A 43 11.38 -4.39 3.59
C GLN A 43 10.29 -4.37 4.67
N CYS A 44 9.13 -3.77 4.38
CA CYS A 44 8.08 -3.56 5.36
C CYS A 44 7.37 -4.90 5.69
N PRO A 45 7.34 -5.33 6.97
CA PRO A 45 6.79 -6.63 7.34
C PRO A 45 5.25 -6.68 7.31
N VAL A 46 4.60 -5.52 7.18
CA VAL A 46 3.14 -5.37 7.20
C VAL A 46 2.56 -4.99 5.82
N ARG A 47 3.26 -5.37 4.73
CA ARG A 47 2.79 -5.17 3.35
C ARG A 47 1.41 -5.81 3.07
N PRO A 48 1.10 -7.04 3.54
CA PRO A 48 -0.23 -7.61 3.36
C PRO A 48 -1.33 -6.77 4.02
N GLU A 49 -1.10 -6.33 5.25
CA GLU A 49 -2.01 -5.47 6.00
C GLU A 49 -2.17 -4.11 5.32
N CYS A 50 -1.08 -3.53 4.83
CA CYS A 50 -1.07 -2.29 4.06
C CYS A 50 -1.94 -2.41 2.79
N LEU A 51 -1.80 -3.50 2.02
CA LEU A 51 -2.63 -3.77 0.85
C LEU A 51 -4.09 -3.96 1.22
N LYS A 52 -4.39 -4.75 2.26
CA LYS A 52 -5.77 -4.99 2.69
C LYS A 52 -6.46 -3.70 3.14
N ALA A 53 -5.83 -2.96 4.05
CA ALA A 53 -6.41 -1.74 4.61
C ALA A 53 -6.61 -0.63 3.57
N ASN A 54 -5.68 -0.48 2.61
CA ASN A 54 -5.74 0.62 1.64
C ASN A 54 -6.41 0.23 0.33
N CYS A 55 -6.34 -1.02 -0.11
CA CYS A 55 -6.90 -1.44 -1.40
C CYS A 55 -8.21 -2.23 -1.31
N VAL A 56 -8.51 -2.85 -0.17
CA VAL A 56 -9.76 -3.60 0.04
C VAL A 56 -10.74 -2.81 0.90
N ASP A 57 -10.30 -2.42 2.09
CA ASP A 57 -11.20 -1.86 3.10
C ASP A 57 -11.56 -0.39 2.81
N ARG A 58 -10.56 0.45 2.47
CA ARG A 58 -10.76 1.90 2.28
C ARG A 58 -10.72 2.37 0.84
N GLN A 59 -10.01 1.65 -0.03
CA GLN A 59 -9.76 2.09 -1.41
C GLN A 59 -9.18 3.51 -1.44
N GLU A 60 -8.08 3.71 -0.71
CA GLU A 60 -7.37 4.99 -0.61
C GLU A 60 -6.83 5.45 -1.97
N ALA A 61 -6.61 6.75 -2.11
CA ALA A 61 -5.98 7.37 -3.27
C ALA A 61 -4.87 8.33 -2.84
N THR A 62 -4.00 8.70 -3.77
CA THR A 62 -2.89 9.65 -3.55
C THR A 62 -1.97 9.25 -2.39
N VAL A 63 -1.64 7.97 -2.31
CA VAL A 63 -0.80 7.40 -1.25
C VAL A 63 0.02 6.22 -1.77
N TRP A 64 1.19 5.99 -1.21
CA TRP A 64 2.02 4.81 -1.48
C TRP A 64 1.54 3.61 -0.67
N VAL A 65 1.32 2.48 -1.34
CA VAL A 65 0.86 1.21 -0.75
C VAL A 65 1.71 0.06 -1.25
N ALA A 66 2.43 -0.59 -0.32
CA ALA A 66 3.32 -1.73 -0.62
C ALA A 66 4.26 -1.49 -1.82
N GLY A 67 4.80 -0.27 -1.92
CA GLY A 67 5.77 0.16 -2.94
C GLY A 67 5.14 0.65 -4.25
N GLU A 68 3.81 0.71 -4.34
CA GLU A 68 3.10 1.23 -5.51
C GLU A 68 2.37 2.52 -5.17
N TRP A 69 2.44 3.50 -6.06
CA TRP A 69 1.64 4.72 -5.96
C TRP A 69 0.20 4.42 -6.37
N ILE A 70 -0.77 4.78 -5.52
CA ILE A 70 -2.17 4.79 -5.93
C ILE A 70 -2.51 6.19 -6.44
N PRO A 71 -2.70 6.37 -7.76
CA PRO A 71 -2.99 7.69 -8.31
C PRO A 71 -4.40 8.15 -7.95
N GLU A 72 -4.63 9.46 -8.01
CA GLU A 72 -6.00 9.96 -8.03
C GLU A 72 -6.71 9.45 -9.28
N MET A 73 -7.83 8.74 -9.09
CA MET A 73 -8.63 8.21 -10.19
C MET A 73 -9.91 9.03 -10.36
N PRO A 74 -10.00 10.01 -11.28
CA PRO A 74 -11.18 10.86 -11.39
C PRO A 74 -12.46 10.08 -11.75
N GLY A 75 -13.56 10.44 -11.09
CA GLY A 75 -14.85 9.73 -11.13
C GLY A 75 -15.79 10.07 -12.30
N LYS A 76 -15.41 10.98 -13.21
CA LYS A 76 -16.35 11.56 -14.20
C LYS A 76 -16.45 10.79 -15.52
N THR A 77 -15.72 9.69 -15.72
CA THR A 77 -15.75 8.93 -16.98
C THR A 77 -16.69 7.71 -16.90
N LYS A 78 -17.28 7.32 -18.05
CA LYS A 78 -18.19 6.16 -18.17
C LYS A 78 -17.62 4.86 -17.58
N ASN A 79 -16.29 4.71 -17.63
CA ASN A 79 -15.59 3.51 -17.14
C ASN A 79 -14.82 3.76 -15.84
N ALA A 80 -15.00 4.90 -15.16
CA ALA A 80 -14.25 5.24 -13.95
C ALA A 80 -14.39 4.18 -12.84
N LYS A 81 -15.62 3.71 -12.59
CA LYS A 81 -15.91 2.67 -11.59
C LYS A 81 -15.21 1.36 -11.91
N ALA A 82 -15.30 0.91 -13.17
CA ALA A 82 -14.68 -0.34 -13.61
C ALA A 82 -13.14 -0.28 -13.51
N ARG A 83 -12.53 0.83 -13.96
CA ARG A 83 -11.07 1.03 -13.85
C ARG A 83 -10.59 1.01 -12.40
N ARG A 84 -11.29 1.73 -11.50
CA ARG A 84 -10.98 1.71 -10.06
C ARG A 84 -11.06 0.29 -9.50
N ALA A 85 -12.15 -0.43 -9.80
CA ALA A 85 -12.31 -1.81 -9.35
C ALA A 85 -11.20 -2.74 -9.86
N SER A 86 -10.84 -2.64 -11.14
CA SER A 86 -9.71 -3.41 -11.71
C SER A 86 -8.38 -3.08 -11.04
N PHE A 87 -8.10 -1.80 -10.78
CA PHE A 87 -6.88 -1.37 -10.12
C PHE A 87 -6.77 -1.95 -8.72
N TYR A 88 -7.79 -1.73 -7.87
CA TYR A 88 -7.78 -2.24 -6.49
C TYR A 88 -7.79 -3.77 -6.44
N SER A 89 -8.51 -4.45 -7.35
CA SER A 89 -8.47 -5.90 -7.45
C SER A 89 -7.08 -6.42 -7.85
N GLY A 90 -6.37 -5.72 -8.73
CA GLY A 90 -5.01 -6.07 -9.14
C GLY A 90 -3.99 -5.87 -8.01
N MET A 91 -4.18 -4.84 -7.18
CA MET A 91 -3.38 -4.65 -5.97
C MET A 91 -3.68 -5.72 -4.91
N ALA A 92 -4.96 -5.99 -4.65
CA ALA A 92 -5.40 -6.95 -3.64
C ALA A 92 -5.01 -8.39 -4.00
N SER A 93 -4.88 -8.74 -5.28
CA SER A 93 -4.45 -10.08 -5.70
C SER A 93 -3.01 -10.43 -5.27
N ARG A 94 -2.21 -9.44 -4.88
CA ARG A 94 -0.85 -9.64 -4.36
C ARG A 94 -0.84 -10.12 -2.91
N ILE A 95 -1.92 -9.90 -2.15
CA ILE A 95 -1.99 -10.20 -0.71
C ILE A 95 -1.52 -11.63 -0.39
N PRO A 96 -1.98 -12.71 -1.08
CA PRO A 96 -1.54 -14.07 -0.75
C PRO A 96 -0.03 -14.29 -0.90
N ALA A 97 0.58 -13.69 -1.92
CA ALA A 97 2.03 -13.80 -2.15
C ALA A 97 2.81 -13.02 -1.08
N GLU A 98 2.33 -11.83 -0.72
CA GLU A 98 2.93 -10.99 0.33
C GLU A 98 2.80 -11.67 1.71
N GLU A 99 1.70 -12.38 1.97
CA GLU A 99 1.52 -13.16 3.21
C GLU A 99 2.46 -14.37 3.28
N ALA A 100 2.75 -15.02 2.14
CA ALA A 100 3.62 -16.18 2.07
C ALA A 100 5.09 -15.85 2.32
N VAL A 101 5.52 -14.63 1.98
CA VAL A 101 6.90 -14.15 2.21
C VAL A 101 7.05 -13.35 3.52
N ARG A 102 5.95 -13.13 4.25
CA ARG A 102 5.98 -12.35 5.48
C ARG A 102 6.83 -13.06 6.54
N PRO A 103 7.73 -12.34 7.24
CA PRO A 103 8.46 -12.92 8.37
C PRO A 103 7.50 -13.34 9.51
N ASP A 104 7.75 -14.51 10.10
CA ASP A 104 6.93 -15.04 11.20
C ASP A 104 6.96 -14.14 12.45
N PHE A 105 8.11 -13.51 12.70
CA PHE A 105 8.30 -12.56 13.79
C PHE A 105 8.45 -11.14 13.23
N ILE A 106 7.56 -10.27 13.69
CA ILE A 106 7.65 -8.83 13.44
C ILE A 106 8.24 -8.26 14.73
N ARG A 107 9.47 -7.73 14.64
CA ARG A 107 10.17 -7.11 15.76
C ARG A 107 9.72 -5.67 15.94
#